data_AF-A0A1G6HV73-F1
#
_entry.id   AF-A0A1G6HV73-F1
#
_cell.length_a   1.000
_cell.length_b   1.000
_cell.length_c   1.000
_cell.angle_alpha   90.00
_cell.angle_beta   90.00
_cell.angle_gamma   90.00
#
_symmetry.space_group_name_H-M   'P 1'
#
loop_
_entity.id
_entity.type
_entity.pdbx_description
1 polymer ?
#
loop_
_entity_poly.entity_id
_entity_poly.type
_entity_poly.pdbx_seq_one_letter_code
_entity_poly.pdbx_strand_id
1 'polypeptide(L)'
;MTLRAQNFIGYSRSQIKSMAKDSLQGFFFAKEIHNGNKGFIKYENTFEEQTVLFLINNQGICTAVNRMYNFFERDAVMKELTGKYKKISKNEWRFVSRGKEFAVILKEDEWYLKLIIKPRKTSRRGNN
;
A
#
# COMPACT_ATOMS: atom_id res chain seq x y z
N MET A 1 -13.32 0.17 7.93
CA MET A 1 -12.31 -0.67 7.26
C MET A 1 -10.97 -0.56 7.99
N THR A 2 -10.25 -1.66 8.22
CA THR A 2 -9.00 -1.67 9.01
C THR A 2 -7.77 -1.88 8.11
N LEU A 3 -6.93 -0.85 7.95
CA LEU A 3 -5.59 -0.89 7.31
C LEU A 3 -4.62 -2.04 7.73
N ARG A 4 -4.97 -2.85 8.75
CA ARG A 4 -4.27 -4.12 9.09
C ARG A 4 -4.56 -5.26 8.10
N ALA A 5 -5.67 -5.23 7.39
CA ALA A 5 -6.07 -6.30 6.46
C ALA A 5 -5.33 -6.27 5.10
N GLN A 6 -4.49 -5.27 4.84
CA GLN A 6 -4.02 -4.96 3.48
C GLN A 6 -2.50 -4.98 3.27
N ASN A 7 -1.71 -5.68 4.11
CA ASN A 7 -0.31 -5.90 3.75
C ASN A 7 -0.19 -7.09 2.79
N PHE A 8 -0.43 -6.81 1.49
CA PHE A 8 -0.30 -7.78 0.40
C PHE A 8 1.16 -8.01 -0.04
N ILE A 9 2.13 -7.32 0.58
CA ILE A 9 3.55 -7.45 0.23
C ILE A 9 4.04 -8.87 0.54
N GLY A 10 4.72 -9.49 -0.43
CA GLY A 10 5.19 -10.87 -0.37
C GLY A 10 4.21 -11.90 -0.93
N TYR A 11 2.98 -11.51 -1.29
CA TYR A 11 2.02 -12.40 -1.93
C TYR A 11 2.14 -12.40 -3.45
N SER A 12 1.79 -13.54 -4.05
CA SER A 12 1.69 -13.70 -5.50
C SER A 12 0.43 -13.07 -6.09
N ARG A 13 0.40 -12.89 -7.41
CA ARG A 13 -0.76 -12.38 -8.16
C ARG A 13 -2.07 -13.11 -7.84
N SER A 14 -2.04 -14.44 -7.80
CA SER A 14 -3.24 -15.26 -7.54
C SER A 14 -3.74 -15.07 -6.11
N GLN A 15 -2.82 -15.05 -5.13
CA GLN A 15 -3.15 -14.78 -3.73
C GLN A 15 -3.74 -13.38 -3.54
N ILE A 16 -3.18 -12.37 -4.20
CA ILE A 16 -3.72 -11.00 -4.19
C ILE A 16 -5.16 -10.99 -4.70
N LYS A 17 -5.43 -11.60 -5.86
CA LYS A 17 -6.79 -11.67 -6.43
C LYS A 17 -7.78 -12.40 -5.52
N SER A 18 -7.33 -13.46 -4.85
CA SER A 18 -8.17 -14.18 -3.88
C SER A 18 -8.48 -13.31 -2.66
N MET A 19 -7.46 -12.73 -2.04
CA MET A 19 -7.58 -11.95 -0.81
C MET A 19 -8.28 -10.59 -1.01
N ALA A 20 -8.17 -10.01 -2.20
CA ALA A 20 -8.78 -8.72 -2.52
C ALA A 20 -10.31 -8.76 -2.41
N LYS A 21 -10.94 -9.90 -2.73
CA LYS A 21 -12.40 -10.08 -2.63
C LYS A 21 -12.91 -9.81 -1.21
N ASP A 22 -12.18 -10.29 -0.22
CA ASP A 22 -12.58 -10.16 1.19
C ASP A 22 -12.06 -8.85 1.82
N SER A 23 -10.89 -8.40 1.40
CA SER A 23 -10.14 -7.33 2.07
C SER A 23 -10.36 -5.93 1.48
N LEU A 24 -10.85 -5.85 0.23
CA LEU A 24 -11.11 -4.60 -0.49
C LEU A 24 -12.60 -4.49 -0.87
N GLN A 25 -13.50 -4.55 0.11
CA GLN A 25 -14.93 -4.35 -0.15
C GLN A 25 -15.17 -3.00 -0.86
N GLY A 26 -16.05 -2.98 -1.85
CA GLY A 26 -16.32 -1.79 -2.67
C GLY A 26 -15.30 -1.52 -3.78
N PHE A 27 -14.16 -2.21 -3.79
CA PHE A 27 -13.23 -2.15 -4.91
C PHE A 27 -13.49 -3.26 -5.92
N PHE A 28 -13.31 -2.96 -7.20
CA PHE A 28 -13.32 -3.93 -8.28
C PHE A 28 -11.96 -3.98 -8.98
N PHE A 29 -11.64 -5.13 -9.58
CA PHE A 29 -10.44 -5.28 -10.38
C PHE A 29 -10.57 -4.43 -11.65
N ALA A 30 -9.63 -3.50 -11.85
CA ALA A 30 -9.63 -2.63 -13.01
C ALA A 30 -8.71 -3.15 -14.12
N LYS A 31 -7.45 -3.44 -13.80
CA LYS A 31 -6.48 -3.99 -14.76
C LYS A 31 -5.26 -4.61 -14.10
N GLU A 32 -4.56 -5.44 -14.86
CA GLU A 32 -3.22 -5.93 -14.53
C GLU A 32 -2.26 -5.55 -15.68
N ILE A 33 -1.12 -4.96 -15.35
CA ILE A 33 -0.08 -4.59 -16.33
C ILE A 33 1.21 -5.31 -15.98
N HIS A 34 1.87 -5.85 -17.00
CA HIS A 34 3.19 -6.47 -16.90
C HIS A 34 4.13 -5.90 -17.97
N ASN A 35 5.14 -5.13 -17.55
CA ASN A 35 6.13 -4.51 -18.42
C ASN A 35 7.53 -5.02 -18.05
N GLY A 36 7.85 -6.23 -18.50
CA GLY A 36 9.12 -6.89 -18.22
C GLY A 36 9.37 -7.07 -16.72
N ASN A 37 10.34 -6.33 -16.17
CA ASN A 37 10.75 -6.53 -14.77
C ASN A 37 9.81 -5.90 -13.73
N LYS A 38 8.81 -5.13 -14.15
CA LYS A 38 7.86 -4.46 -13.25
C LYS A 38 6.44 -4.59 -13.77
N GLY A 39 5.48 -4.68 -12.87
CA GLY A 39 4.06 -4.68 -13.19
C GLY A 39 3.23 -4.18 -12.03
N PHE A 40 1.91 -4.16 -12.21
CA PHE A 40 1.00 -3.91 -11.11
C PHE A 40 -0.37 -4.55 -11.36
N ILE A 41 -1.06 -4.82 -10.26
CA ILE A 41 -2.49 -5.13 -10.26
C ILE A 41 -3.24 -3.91 -9.70
N LYS A 42 -4.23 -3.42 -10.43
CA LYS A 42 -5.03 -2.24 -10.09
C LYS A 42 -6.44 -2.63 -9.70
N TYR A 43 -6.89 -2.07 -8.58
CA TYR A 43 -8.28 -2.07 -8.12
C TYR A 43 -8.77 -0.64 -7.95
N GLU A 44 -10.05 -0.41 -8.20
CA GLU A 44 -10.68 0.90 -8.08
C GLU A 44 -11.98 0.79 -7.29
N ASN A 45 -12.26 1.79 -6.46
CA ASN A 45 -13.59 2.05 -5.93
C ASN A 45 -14.07 3.35 -6.59
N THR A 46 -14.98 3.24 -7.55
CA THR A 46 -15.46 4.40 -8.33
C THR A 46 -16.35 5.33 -7.52
N PHE A 47 -17.02 4.82 -6.48
CA PHE A 47 -17.87 5.65 -5.63
C PHE A 47 -17.05 6.56 -4.72
N GLU A 48 -15.95 6.03 -4.18
CA GLU A 48 -15.02 6.80 -3.33
C GLU A 48 -13.87 7.43 -4.13
N GLU A 49 -13.83 7.21 -5.45
CA GLU A 49 -12.75 7.60 -6.36
C GLU A 49 -11.34 7.17 -5.90
N GLN A 50 -11.26 6.03 -5.20
CA GLN A 50 -10.01 5.50 -4.69
C GLN A 50 -9.40 4.48 -5.62
N THR A 51 -8.07 4.46 -5.69
CA THR A 51 -7.31 3.45 -6.43
C THR A 51 -6.35 2.71 -5.51
N VAL A 52 -6.25 1.39 -5.66
CA VAL A 52 -5.20 0.56 -5.03
C VAL A 52 -4.35 -0.09 -6.12
N LEU A 53 -3.03 0.06 -6.00
CA LEU A 53 -2.05 -0.60 -6.86
C LEU A 53 -1.17 -1.54 -6.03
N PHE A 54 -1.15 -2.81 -6.42
CA PHE A 54 -0.18 -3.79 -5.94
C PHE A 54 0.99 -3.82 -6.91
N LEU A 55 2.17 -3.35 -6.51
CA LEU A 55 3.36 -3.33 -7.38
C LEU A 55 4.00 -4.71 -7.40
N ILE A 56 4.14 -5.28 -8.60
CA ILE A 56 4.56 -6.67 -8.82
C ILE A 56 5.95 -6.70 -9.47
N ASN A 57 6.84 -7.57 -9.00
CA ASN A 57 8.14 -7.83 -9.62
C ASN A 57 8.05 -8.90 -10.74
N ASN A 58 9.18 -9.24 -11.36
CA ASN A 58 9.22 -10.28 -12.41
C ASN A 58 8.82 -11.67 -11.91
N GLN A 59 9.04 -12.01 -10.63
CA GLN A 59 8.57 -13.27 -10.04
C GLN A 59 7.06 -13.28 -9.72
N GLY A 60 6.34 -12.19 -10.00
CA GLY A 60 4.91 -12.12 -9.71
C GLY A 60 4.58 -11.86 -8.24
N ILE A 61 5.54 -11.37 -7.47
CA ILE A 61 5.39 -11.08 -6.03
C ILE A 61 5.16 -9.59 -5.81
N CYS A 62 4.22 -9.27 -4.93
CA CYS A 62 3.95 -7.91 -4.50
C CYS A 62 5.12 -7.35 -3.68
N THR A 63 5.63 -6.20 -4.07
CA THR A 63 6.79 -5.54 -3.45
C THR A 63 6.42 -4.24 -2.72
N ALA A 64 5.31 -3.62 -3.10
CA ALA A 64 4.76 -2.45 -2.45
C ALA A 64 3.27 -2.32 -2.76
N VAL A 65 2.56 -1.56 -1.94
CA VAL A 65 1.16 -1.20 -2.16
C VAL A 65 1.08 0.32 -2.23
N ASN A 66 0.44 0.85 -3.27
CA ASN A 66 0.05 2.26 -3.32
C ASN A 66 -1.46 2.36 -3.19
N ARG A 67 -1.95 3.29 -2.39
CA ARG A 67 -3.37 3.68 -2.37
C ARG A 67 -3.47 5.17 -2.66
N MET A 68 -4.39 5.52 -3.53
CA MET A 68 -4.65 6.88 -3.97
C MET A 68 -6.01 7.29 -3.44
N TYR A 69 -6.07 8.51 -2.90
CA TYR A 69 -7.23 9.11 -2.28
C TYR A 69 -7.40 10.52 -2.82
N ASN A 70 -8.61 11.04 -2.74
CA ASN A 70 -8.86 12.45 -2.97
C ASN A 70 -8.31 13.32 -1.83
N PHE A 71 -8.05 14.60 -2.11
CA PHE A 71 -7.52 15.52 -1.10
C PHE A 71 -8.45 15.73 0.10
N PHE A 72 -9.77 15.70 -0.11
CA PHE A 72 -10.72 15.87 0.99
C PHE A 72 -10.65 14.72 2.02
N GLU A 73 -10.05 13.58 1.66
CA GLU A 73 -9.87 12.44 2.57
C GLU A 73 -8.63 12.59 3.48
N ARG A 74 -7.83 13.64 3.32
CA ARG A 74 -6.54 13.82 4.01
C ARG A 74 -6.64 13.62 5.51
N ASP A 75 -7.55 14.32 6.16
CA ASP A 75 -7.65 14.32 7.61
C ASP A 75 -8.11 12.96 8.14
N ALA A 76 -9.01 12.30 7.42
CA ALA A 76 -9.45 10.95 7.73
C ALA A 76 -8.28 9.95 7.61
N VAL A 77 -7.51 10.02 6.52
CA VAL A 77 -6.32 9.18 6.30
C VAL A 77 -5.28 9.44 7.39
N MET A 78 -4.96 10.70 7.69
CA MET A 78 -3.98 11.06 8.72
C MET A 78 -4.37 10.55 10.11
N LYS A 79 -5.65 10.67 10.47
CA LYS A 79 -6.20 10.15 11.73
C LYS A 79 -6.08 8.64 11.80
N GLU A 80 -6.43 7.94 10.71
CA GLU A 80 -6.31 6.48 10.63
C GLU A 80 -4.85 6.02 10.80
N LEU A 81 -3.91 6.66 10.08
CA LEU A 81 -2.49 6.31 10.14
C LEU A 81 -1.91 6.52 11.54
N THR A 82 -2.22 7.66 12.17
CA THR A 82 -1.72 8.00 13.51
C THR A 82 -2.31 7.10 14.59
N GLY A 83 -3.57 6.68 14.44
CA GLY A 83 -4.20 5.74 15.37
C GLY A 83 -3.70 4.31 15.24
N LYS A 84 -3.15 3.91 14.09
CA LYS A 84 -2.80 2.51 13.79
C LYS A 84 -1.31 2.21 13.75
N TYR A 85 -0.50 3.18 13.36
CA TYR A 85 0.92 2.98 13.08
C TYR A 85 1.79 3.90 13.92
N LYS A 86 3.02 3.45 14.19
CA LYS A 86 3.96 4.27 14.93
C LYS A 86 4.48 5.37 14.03
N LYS A 87 4.13 6.63 14.34
CA LYS A 87 4.61 7.80 13.61
C LYS A 87 6.14 7.92 13.73
N ILE A 88 6.80 8.24 12.62
CA ILE A 88 8.25 8.42 12.51
C ILE A 88 8.59 9.85 12.13
N SER A 89 7.82 10.44 11.23
CA SER A 89 7.94 11.85 10.85
C SER A 89 6.56 12.42 10.49
N LYS A 90 6.52 13.65 9.96
CA LYS A 90 5.27 14.33 9.57
C LYS A 90 4.39 13.45 8.67
N ASN A 91 5.00 12.79 7.68
CA ASN A 91 4.33 12.05 6.61
C ASN A 91 4.78 10.58 6.53
N GLU A 92 5.38 10.06 7.59
CA GLU A 92 5.88 8.69 7.64
C GLU A 92 5.52 8.00 8.95
N TRP A 93 5.06 6.77 8.83
CA TRP A 93 4.78 5.85 9.93
C TRP A 93 5.45 4.50 9.65
N ARG A 94 5.51 3.66 10.68
CA ARG A 94 5.99 2.29 10.57
C ARG A 94 5.09 1.31 11.31
N PHE A 95 5.16 0.06 10.87
CA PHE A 95 4.58 -1.08 11.58
C PHE A 95 5.38 -2.35 11.30
N VAL A 96 5.19 -3.35 12.17
CA VAL A 96 5.77 -4.69 11.99
C VAL A 96 4.65 -5.65 11.61
N SER A 97 4.91 -6.48 10.61
CA SER A 97 4.01 -7.55 10.19
C SER A 97 4.85 -8.75 9.76
N ARG A 98 4.52 -9.96 10.25
CA ARG A 98 5.27 -11.20 9.95
C ARG A 98 6.78 -11.07 10.19
N GLY A 99 7.16 -10.44 11.31
CA GLY A 99 8.56 -10.23 11.67
C GLY A 99 9.33 -9.25 10.78
N LYS A 100 8.67 -8.58 9.82
CA LYS A 100 9.29 -7.60 8.93
C LYS A 100 8.76 -6.20 9.23
N GLU A 101 9.63 -5.20 9.13
CA GLU A 101 9.26 -3.81 9.31
C GLU A 101 8.87 -3.17 7.97
N PHE A 102 7.79 -2.39 7.98
CA PHE A 102 7.26 -1.69 6.83
C PHE A 102 7.17 -0.20 7.10
N ALA A 103 7.48 0.59 6.08
CA ALA A 103 7.26 2.02 6.06
C ALA A 103 5.92 2.31 5.39
N VAL A 104 5.20 3.27 5.96
CA VAL A 104 3.95 3.83 5.44
C VAL A 104 4.20 5.31 5.21
N ILE A 105 4.17 5.73 3.95
CA ILE A 105 4.55 7.09 3.54
C ILE A 105 3.36 7.73 2.88
N LEU A 106 2.91 8.88 3.37
CA LEU A 106 1.91 9.69 2.70
C LEU A 106 2.61 10.74 1.85
N LYS A 107 2.25 10.82 0.57
CA LYS A 107 2.71 11.85 -0.35
C LYS A 107 1.52 12.63 -0.88
N GLU A 108 1.72 13.91 -1.08
CA GLU A 108 0.81 14.78 -1.82
C GLU A 108 1.37 14.83 -3.26
N ASP A 109 0.57 14.40 -4.22
CA ASP A 109 0.84 14.58 -5.66
C ASP A 109 -0.02 15.77 -6.16
N GLU A 110 0.00 16.11 -7.45
CA GLU A 110 -0.73 17.28 -7.96
C GLU A 110 -2.26 17.16 -7.80
N TRP A 111 -2.81 15.96 -7.99
CA TRP A 111 -4.26 15.72 -8.05
C TRP A 111 -4.79 14.79 -6.97
N TYR A 112 -3.92 14.18 -6.17
CA TYR A 112 -4.31 13.12 -5.24
C TYR A 112 -3.32 12.96 -4.09
N LEU A 113 -3.80 12.31 -3.03
CA LEU A 113 -2.96 11.81 -1.94
C LEU A 113 -2.53 10.38 -2.24
N LYS A 114 -1.26 10.09 -2.08
CA LYS A 114 -0.68 8.76 -2.31
C LYS A 114 -0.11 8.18 -1.03
N LEU A 115 -0.75 7.12 -0.52
CA LEU A 115 -0.21 6.29 0.55
C LEU A 115 0.64 5.17 -0.05
N ILE A 116 1.89 5.06 0.37
CA ILE A 116 2.83 4.03 -0.08
C ILE A 116 3.19 3.14 1.10
N ILE A 117 2.95 1.84 0.97
CA ILE A 117 3.39 0.82 1.91
C ILE A 117 4.49 0.00 1.24
N LYS A 118 5.66 -0.08 1.88
CA LYS A 118 6.81 -0.83 1.36
C LYS A 118 7.67 -1.38 2.49
N PRO A 119 8.47 -2.43 2.24
CA PRO A 119 9.46 -2.88 3.22
C PRO A 119 10.37 -1.71 3.64
N ARG A 120 10.57 -1.55 4.94
CA ARG A 120 11.54 -0.58 5.45
C ARG A 120 12.92 -1.22 5.32
N LYS A 121 13.83 -0.58 4.59
CA LYS A 121 15.23 -1.00 4.61
C LYS A 121 15.75 -0.71 6.01
N THR A 122 16.01 -1.75 6.79
CA THR A 122 16.84 -1.61 7.99
C THR A 122 18.19 -1.12 7.50
N SER A 123 18.58 0.11 7.83
CA SER A 123 19.99 0.44 7.78
C SER A 123 20.65 -0.52 8.78
N ARG A 124 21.43 -1.47 8.28
CA ARG A 124 22.52 -2.00 9.09
C ARG A 124 23.36 -0.76 9.42
N ARG A 125 23.25 -0.24 10.64
CA ARG A 125 24.37 0.53 11.21
C ARG A 125 25.54 -0.43 11.12
N GLY A 126 26.43 -0.20 10.16
CA GLY A 126 27.74 -0.81 10.19
C GLY A 126 28.37 -0.35 11.49
N ASN A 127 28.64 -1.29 12.38
CA ASN A 127 29.67 -1.10 13.38
C ASN A 127 30.98 -1.00 12.61
N ASN A 128 31.64 0.13 12.72
CA ASN A 128 33.09 0.24 12.59
C ASN A 128 33.58 1.11 13.75
#